data_AF-A0A2V9DCF0-F1
#
_entry.id   AF-A0A2V9DCF0-F1
#
_cell.length_a   1.000
_cell.length_b   1.000
_cell.length_c   1.000
_cell.angle_alpha   90.00
_cell.angle_beta   90.00
_cell.angle_gamma   90.00
#
_symmetry.space_group_name_H-M   'P 1'
#
loop_
_entity.id
_entity.type
_entity.pdbx_description
1 polymer ?
#
loop_
_entity_poly.entity_id
_entity_poly.type
_entity_poly.pdbx_seq_one_letter_code
_entity_poly.pdbx_strand_id
1 'polypeptide(L)' 'MFKVGNVDASVEAVAHYNLLLTQAMFEALEAKGFLTKAEVAERLQKLKEETKLNFPPLQ' A
#
# COMPACT_ATOMS: atom_id res chain seq x y z
N MET A 1 30.63 12.54 -4.51
CA MET A 1 30.33 11.63 -5.64
C MET A 1 28.93 11.09 -5.41
N PHE A 2 27.91 11.66 -6.05
CA PHE A 2 26.53 11.17 -5.91
C PHE A 2 26.39 9.94 -6.80
N LYS A 3 26.03 8.79 -6.22
CA LYS A 3 25.65 7.61 -7.00
C LYS A 3 24.31 7.91 -7.66
N VAL A 4 24.33 8.15 -8.97
CA VAL A 4 23.10 8.23 -9.77
C VAL A 4 22.63 6.80 -9.96
N GLY A 5 21.70 6.35 -9.12
CA GLY A 5 20.99 5.09 -9.33
C GLY A 5 19.83 5.34 -10.29
N ASN A 6 19.76 4.58 -11.39
CA ASN A 6 18.56 4.56 -12.21
C ASN A 6 17.44 3.91 -11.39
N VAL A 7 16.35 4.63 -11.18
CA VAL A 7 15.14 4.08 -10.53
C VAL A 7 14.32 3.42 -11.63
N ASP A 8 14.63 2.16 -11.93
CA ASP A 8 13.93 1.35 -12.94
C ASP A 8 12.65 0.68 -12.38
N ALA A 9 11.88 1.42 -11.56
CA ALA A 9 10.62 0.90 -11.04
C ALA A 9 9.52 1.07 -12.11
N SER A 10 8.86 -0.02 -12.49
CA SER A 10 7.66 0.07 -13.32
C SER A 10 6.56 0.83 -12.58
N VAL A 11 5.67 1.49 -13.33
CA VAL A 11 4.48 2.17 -12.76
C VAL A 11 3.67 1.21 -11.89
N GLU A 12 3.59 -0.05 -12.31
CA GLU A 12 2.95 -1.12 -11.57
C GLU A 12 3.65 -1.41 -10.22
N ALA A 13 4.98 -1.47 -10.19
CA ALA A 13 5.74 -1.68 -8.96
C ALA A 13 5.56 -0.52 -7.97
N VAL A 14 5.54 0.71 -8.47
CA VAL A 14 5.25 1.90 -7.64
C VAL A 14 3.84 1.84 -7.08
N ALA A 15 2.86 1.45 -7.89
CA ALA A 15 1.48 1.34 -7.46
C ALA A 15 1.29 0.23 -6.41
N HIS A 16 1.96 -0.91 -6.56
CA HIS A 16 2.00 -1.97 -5.56
C HIS A 16 2.61 -1.51 -4.23
N TYR A 17 3.74 -0.80 -4.30
CA TYR A 17 4.42 -0.29 -3.11
C TYR A 17 3.55 0.73 -2.36
N ASN A 18 2.90 1.63 -3.10
CA ASN A 18 1.98 2.61 -2.54
C ASN A 18 0.77 1.96 -1.87
N LEU A 19 0.24 0.86 -2.43
CA LEU A 19 -0.82 0.11 -1.78
C LEU A 19 -0.32 -0.42 -0.44
N LEU A 20 0.78 -1.18 -0.43
CA LEU A 20 1.34 -1.81 0.78
C LEU A 20 1.63 -0.78 1.88
N LEU A 21 2.23 0.35 1.50
CA LEU A 21 2.49 1.45 2.43
C LEU A 21 1.19 2.01 3.03
N THR A 22 0.18 2.20 2.20
CA THR A 22 -1.14 2.68 2.66
C THR A 22 -1.79 1.67 3.60
N GLN A 23 -1.63 0.36 3.38
CA GLN A 23 -2.14 -0.65 4.31
C GLN A 23 -1.45 -0.58 5.66
N ALA A 24 -0.11 -0.53 5.65
CA ALA A 24 0.68 -0.41 6.87
C ALA A 24 0.33 0.86 7.68
N MET A 25 0.03 1.96 7.00
CA MET A 25 -0.43 3.19 7.66
C MET A 25 -1.77 3.00 8.36
N PHE A 26 -2.75 2.35 7.73
CA PHE A 26 -4.05 2.10 8.37
C PHE A 26 -3.95 1.17 9.57
N GLU A 27 -3.16 0.10 9.46
CA GLU A 27 -2.89 -0.81 10.58
C GLU A 27 -2.18 -0.08 11.74
N ALA A 28 -1.24 0.82 11.45
CA ALA A 28 -0.58 1.62 12.48
C ALA A 28 -1.54 2.60 13.18
N LEU A 29 -2.50 3.16 12.44
CA LEU A 29 -3.54 4.03 13.00
C LEU A 29 -4.53 3.25 13.87
N GLU A 30 -4.89 2.03 13.46
CA GLU A 30 -5.69 1.11 14.27
C GLU A 30 -4.99 0.74 15.58
N ALA A 31 -3.71 0.37 15.53
CA ALA A 31 -2.92 0.02 16.70
C ALA A 31 -2.80 1.16 17.72
N LYS A 32 -2.95 2.42 17.26
CA LYS A 32 -2.95 3.62 18.10
C LYS A 32 -4.35 4.03 18.56
N GLY A 33 -5.40 3.32 18.15
CA GLY A 33 -6.80 3.59 18.50
C GLY A 33 -7.42 4.77 17.74
N PHE A 34 -6.76 5.26 16.68
CA PHE A 34 -7.32 6.34 15.85
C PHE A 34 -8.37 5.83 14.87
N LEU A 35 -8.30 4.55 14.51
CA LEU A 35 -9.26 3.87 13.64
C LEU A 35 -9.68 2.54 14.28
N THR A 36 -10.90 2.12 13.98
CA THR A 36 -11.37 0.77 14.30
C THR A 36 -10.95 -0.21 13.20
N LYS A 37 -10.89 -1.50 13.55
CA LYS A 37 -10.66 -2.59 12.58
C LYS A 37 -11.64 -2.56 11.41
N ALA A 38 -12.90 -2.22 11.67
CA ALA A 38 -13.93 -2.14 10.64
C ALA A 38 -13.65 -1.02 9.62
N GLU A 39 -13.25 0.17 10.12
CA GLU A 39 -12.89 1.30 9.25
C GLU A 39 -11.64 1.02 8.42
N VAL A 40 -10.64 0.33 8.99
CA VAL A 40 -9.46 -0.09 8.24
C VAL A 40 -9.83 -1.09 7.15
N ALA A 41 -10.63 -2.11 7.47
CA ALA A 41 -11.07 -3.10 6.50
C ALA A 41 -11.85 -2.48 5.32
N GLU A 42 -12.78 -1.57 5.61
CA GLU A 42 -13.56 -0.87 4.57
C GLU A 42 -12.66 -0.03 3.65
N ARG A 43 -11.72 0.73 4.22
CA ARG A 43 -10.79 1.59 3.46
C ARG A 43 -9.84 0.77 2.59
N LEU A 44 -9.32 -0.33 3.12
CA LEU A 44 -8.48 -1.26 2.37
C LEU A 44 -9.23 -1.89 1.20
N GLN A 45 -10.50 -2.23 1.39
CA GLN A 45 -11.31 -2.80 0.33
C GLN A 45 -11.58 -1.79 -0.80
N LYS A 46 -12.02 -0.58 -0.47
CA LYS A 46 -12.19 0.50 -1.47
C LYS A 46 -10.92 0.76 -2.26
N LEU A 47 -9.78 0.82 -1.57
CA LEU A 47 -8.49 1.02 -2.19
C LEU A 47 -8.18 -0.11 -3.20
N LYS A 48 -8.40 -1.37 -2.83
CA LYS A 48 -8.20 -2.51 -3.75
C LYS A 48 -9.11 -2.44 -4.98
N GLU A 49 -10.37 -2.06 -4.81
CA GLU A 49 -11.36 -1.91 -5.89
C GLU A 49 -10.96 -0.79 -6.88
N GLU A 50 -10.47 0.34 -6.36
CA GLU A 50 -10.04 1.48 -7.18
C GLU A 50 -8.73 1.23 -7.91
N THR A 51 -7.78 0.52 -7.28
CA THR A 51 -6.44 0.35 -7.87
C THR A 51 -6.41 -0.67 -9.02
N LYS A 52 -7.38 -1.60 -9.09
CA LYS A 52 -7.46 -2.69 -10.10
C LYS A 52 -6.13 -3.45 -10.32
N LEU A 53 -5.24 -3.46 -9.32
CA LEU A 53 -3.94 -4.13 -9.40
C LEU A 53 -4.13 -5.62 -9.11
N ASN A 54 -3.63 -6.46 -10.00
CA ASN A 54 -3.50 -7.89 -9.73
C ASN A 54 -2.23 -8.11 -8.92
N PHE A 55 -2.39 -8.36 -7.62
CA PHE A 55 -1.26 -8.70 -6.76
C PHE A 55 -0.85 -10.14 -7.02
N PRO A 56 0.40 -10.42 -7.47
CA PRO A 56 0.93 -11.76 -7.34
C PRO A 56 0.99 -12.10 -5.84
N PRO A 57 0.64 -13.34 -5.44
CA PRO A 57 0.76 -13.75 -4.05
C PRO A 57 2.22 -13.58 -3.61
N LEU A 58 2.43 -12.89 -2.48
CA LEU A 58 3.74 -12.77 -1.85
C LEU A 58 4.26 -14.18 -1.54
N GLN A 59 5.41 -14.53 -2.12
CA GLN A 59 6.16 -15.75 -1.80
C GLN A 59 7.03 -15.54 -0.56
#